data_AF-A0A2N6E453-F1
#
_entry.id   AF-A0A2N6E453-F1
#
_cell.length_a   1.000
_cell.length_b   1.000
_cell.length_c   1.000
_cell.angle_alpha   90.00
_cell.angle_beta   90.00
_cell.angle_gamma   90.00
#
_symmetry.space_group_name_H-M   'P 1'
#
loop_
_entity.id
_entity.type
_entity.pdbx_description
1 polymer ?
#
loop_
_entity_poly.entity_id
_entity_poly.type
_entity_poly.pdbx_seq_one_letter_code
_entity_poly.pdbx_strand_id
1 'polypeptide(L)'
;MEKRLMEVGLCQKGEEILPNGQISFAWKILARLGYPGRYSGRTQDGLHEFLIVDPATGNLLATGKGNSVEDAICEASIAARLLEQHEVA
;
A
#
# COMPACT_ATOMS: atom_id res chain seq x y z
N MET A 1 -1.13 8.79 7.39
CA MET A 1 -1.05 7.40 6.95
C MET A 1 -1.81 6.45 7.88
N GLU A 2 -1.40 6.30 9.15
CA GLU A 2 -2.02 5.40 10.14
C GLU A 2 -3.56 5.41 10.17
N LYS A 3 -4.17 6.59 10.34
CA LYS A 3 -5.64 6.73 10.36
C LYS A 3 -6.31 6.11 9.13
N ARG A 4 -5.76 6.38 7.93
CA ARG A 4 -6.30 5.86 6.66
C ARG A 4 -6.13 4.35 6.56
N LEU A 5 -5.01 3.80 7.01
CA LEU A 5 -4.80 2.35 7.08
C LEU A 5 -5.79 1.66 8.04
N MET A 6 -6.13 2.31 9.15
CA MET A 6 -7.17 1.81 10.06
C MET A 6 -8.57 1.87 9.45
N GLU A 7 -8.91 2.97 8.77
CA GLU A 7 -10.20 3.15 8.09
C GLU A 7 -10.47 2.04 7.05
N VAL A 8 -9.43 1.57 6.36
CA VAL A 8 -9.54 0.47 5.38
C VAL A 8 -9.24 -0.92 5.98
N GLY A 9 -9.09 -1.02 7.31
CA GLY A 9 -8.89 -2.30 8.00
C GLY A 9 -7.53 -2.97 7.76
N LEU A 10 -6.53 -2.24 7.25
CA LEU A 10 -5.17 -2.75 7.04
C LEU A 10 -4.26 -2.59 8.26
N CYS A 11 -4.66 -1.74 9.22
CA CYS A 11 -3.98 -1.54 10.50
C CYS A 11 -4.98 -1.65 11.65
N GLN A 12 -4.58 -2.28 12.76
CA GLN A 12 -5.44 -2.38 13.95
C GLN A 12 -5.11 -1.28 14.96
N LYS A 13 -6.10 -0.89 15.76
CA LYS A 13 -5.93 0.09 16.83
C LYS A 13 -4.97 -0.47 17.88
N GLY A 14 -3.89 0.27 18.16
CA GLY A 14 -2.87 -0.14 19.13
C GLY A 14 -1.75 -1.00 18.56
N GLU A 15 -1.72 -1.23 17.23
CA GLU A 15 -0.47 -1.67 16.61
C GLU A 15 0.59 -0.59 16.75
N GLU A 16 1.72 -0.98 17.33
CA GLU A 16 2.87 -0.09 17.47
C GLU A 16 3.45 0.17 16.07
N ILE A 17 3.07 1.31 15.49
CA ILE A 17 3.80 1.87 14.36
C ILE A 17 5.12 2.33 14.92
N LEU A 18 6.12 1.46 14.82
CA LEU A 18 7.45 1.73 15.36
C LEU A 18 7.92 3.11 14.89
N PRO A 19 8.58 3.90 15.75
CA PRO A 19 8.78 5.35 15.55
C PRO A 19 9.60 5.76 14.32
N ASN A 20 10.01 4.81 13.48
CA ASN A 20 10.96 5.01 12.40
C ASN A 20 10.36 4.72 11.02
N GLY A 21 9.03 4.61 10.88
CA GLY A 21 8.39 4.45 9.58
C GLY A 21 9.01 3.31 8.77
N GLN A 22 9.38 2.22 9.44
CA GLN A 22 10.25 1.22 8.83
C GLN A 22 9.55 0.59 7.64
N ILE A 23 10.31 0.43 6.57
CA ILE A 23 9.95 -0.39 5.41
C ILE A 23 9.35 -1.76 5.79
N SER A 24 9.76 -2.32 6.93
CA SER A 24 9.17 -3.54 7.50
C SER A 24 7.67 -3.42 7.81
N PHE A 25 7.20 -2.28 8.33
CA PHE A 25 5.79 -2.03 8.56
C PHE A 25 5.02 -1.93 7.24
N ALA A 26 5.54 -1.18 6.26
CA ALA A 26 4.92 -1.07 4.94
C ALA A 26 4.80 -2.46 4.26
N TRP A 27 5.83 -3.30 4.36
CA TRP A 27 5.74 -4.69 3.87
C TRP A 27 4.72 -5.53 4.64
N LYS A 28 4.56 -5.35 5.97
CA LYS A 28 3.49 -6.01 6.73
C LYS A 28 2.11 -5.61 6.24
N ILE A 29 1.90 -4.32 5.94
CA ILE A 29 0.65 -3.82 5.36
C ILE A 29 0.37 -4.48 4.02
N LEU A 30 1.36 -4.51 3.11
CA LEU A 30 1.22 -5.18 1.82
C LEU A 30 0.92 -6.68 1.98
N ALA A 31 1.59 -7.36 2.93
CA ALA A 31 1.36 -8.78 3.18
C ALA A 31 -0.07 -9.08 3.65
N ARG A 32 -0.73 -8.16 4.37
CA ARG A 32 -2.15 -8.30 4.76
C ARG A 32 -3.12 -8.17 3.60
N LEU A 33 -2.73 -7.44 2.57
CA LEU A 33 -3.50 -7.33 1.34
C LEU A 33 -3.41 -8.64 0.53
N GLY A 34 -2.24 -9.30 0.54
CA GLY A 34 -2.05 -10.61 -0.09
C GLY A 34 -1.75 -10.58 -1.59
N TYR A 35 -1.63 -9.39 -2.18
CA TYR A 35 -1.23 -9.23 -3.58
C TYR A 35 0.29 -9.03 -3.74
N PRO A 36 0.87 -9.51 -4.85
CA PRO A 36 2.22 -9.12 -5.22
C PRO A 36 2.28 -7.64 -5.57
N GLY A 37 3.43 -7.03 -5.26
CA GLY A 37 3.70 -5.65 -5.62
C GLY A 37 5.18 -5.41 -5.91
N ARG A 38 5.47 -4.32 -6.61
CA ARG A 38 6.82 -3.93 -6.98
C ARG A 38 7.01 -2.42 -6.94
N TYR A 39 8.23 -2.01 -6.64
CA TYR A 39 8.64 -0.61 -6.78
C TYR A 39 8.78 -0.24 -8.26
N SER A 40 8.12 0.83 -8.68
CA SER A 40 8.09 1.34 -10.07
C SER A 40 9.25 2.28 -10.38
N GLY A 41 9.79 2.93 -9.34
CA GLY A 41 10.79 3.99 -9.49
C GLY A 41 10.28 5.32 -8.95
N ARG A 42 10.86 6.41 -9.46
CA ARG A 42 10.40 7.77 -9.16
C ARG A 42 9.55 8.32 -10.29
N THR A 43 8.50 9.04 -9.92
CA THR A 43 7.64 9.79 -10.84
C THR A 43 8.34 11.08 -11.29
N GLN A 44 7.76 11.76 -12.29
CA GLN A 44 8.33 12.99 -12.84
C GLN A 44 8.42 14.14 -11.82
N ASP A 45 7.50 14.17 -10.85
CA ASP A 45 7.48 15.08 -9.71
C ASP A 45 8.38 14.61 -8.54
N GLY A 46 9.11 13.51 -8.71
CA GLY A 46 10.13 13.03 -7.78
C GLY A 46 9.63 12.12 -6.66
N LEU A 47 8.33 11.80 -6.64
CA LEU A 47 7.76 10.87 -5.66
C LEU A 47 8.15 9.43 -5.95
N HIS A 48 8.26 8.60 -4.92
CA HIS A 48 8.39 7.16 -5.05
C HIS A 48 7.05 6.55 -5.48
N GLU A 49 7.06 5.61 -6.43
CA GLU A 49 5.86 4.91 -6.89
C GLU A 49 5.97 3.40 -6.65
N PHE A 50 4.88 2.81 -6.16
CA PHE A 50 4.74 1.38 -5.93
C PHE A 50 3.48 0.85 -6.61
N LEU A 51 3.59 -0.30 -7.25
CA LEU A 51 2.52 -0.93 -8.03
C LEU A 51 2.10 -2.23 -7.35
N ILE A 52 0.79 -2.48 -7.31
CA ILE A 52 0.19 -3.74 -6.89
C ILE A 52 -0.47 -4.37 -8.10
N VAL A 53 -0.20 -5.65 -8.33
CA VAL A 53 -0.68 -6.36 -9.53
C VAL A 53 -1.49 -7.59 -9.14
N ASP A 54 -2.44 -7.94 -9.99
CA ASP A 54 -3.22 -9.17 -9.88
C ASP A 54 -2.29 -10.36 -10.21
N PRO A 55 -2.11 -11.34 -9.30
CA PRO A 55 -1.25 -12.48 -9.55
C PRO A 55 -1.77 -13.42 -10.65
N ALA A 56 -3.08 -13.45 -10.90
CA ALA A 56 -3.69 -14.32 -11.90
C ALA A 56 -3.55 -13.75 -13.31
N THR A 57 -3.75 -12.43 -13.47
CA THR A 57 -3.78 -11.78 -14.78
C THR A 57 -2.52 -10.98 -15.11
N GLY A 58 -1.73 -10.61 -14.10
CA GLY A 58 -0.61 -9.68 -14.23
C GLY A 58 -1.02 -8.22 -14.42
N ASN A 59 -2.32 -7.93 -14.37
CA ASN A 59 -2.84 -6.57 -14.54
C ASN A 59 -2.51 -5.70 -13.34
N LEU A 60 -2.39 -4.39 -13.58
CA LEU A 60 -2.24 -3.41 -12.52
C LEU A 60 -3.56 -3.27 -11.76
N LEU A 61 -3.54 -3.55 -10.45
CA LEU A 61 -4.69 -3.34 -9.56
C LEU A 61 -4.69 -1.93 -8.97
N ALA A 62 -3.54 -1.50 -8.46
CA ALA A 62 -3.41 -0.21 -7.82
C ALA A 62 -1.98 0.34 -7.91
N THR A 63 -1.87 1.66 -7.79
CA THR A 63 -0.61 2.38 -7.65
C THR A 63 -0.68 3.29 -6.43
N GLY A 64 0.46 3.50 -5.79
CA GLY A 64 0.62 4.43 -4.68
C GLY A 64 1.87 5.27 -4.86
N LYS A 65 1.79 6.54 -4.46
CA LYS A 65 2.89 7.50 -4.56
C LYS A 65 3.18 8.12 -3.20
N GLY A 66 4.45 8.33 -2.87
CA GLY A 66 4.86 8.87 -1.57
C GLY A 66 6.22 9.54 -1.58
N ASN A 67 6.52 10.29 -0.52
CA ASN A 67 7.84 10.92 -0.36
C ASN A 67 8.93 9.88 -0.04
N SER A 68 8.52 8.70 0.42
CA SER A 68 9.38 7.54 0.63
C SER A 68 8.76 6.28 0.01
N VAL A 69 9.54 5.20 -0.07
CA VAL A 69 9.03 3.91 -0.58
C VAL A 69 7.95 3.33 0.33
N GLU A 70 8.09 3.53 1.63
CA GLU A 70 7.13 3.09 2.66
C GLU A 70 5.77 3.75 2.50
N ASP A 71 5.77 5.08 2.28
CA ASP A 71 4.56 5.82 1.98
C ASP A 71 3.91 5.29 0.69
N ALA A 72 4.69 5.09 -0.37
CA ALA A 72 4.20 4.60 -1.65
C ALA A 72 3.56 3.20 -1.52
N ILE A 73 4.17 2.27 -0.77
CA ILE A 73 3.60 0.95 -0.49
C ILE A 73 2.28 1.06 0.27
N CYS A 74 2.23 1.89 1.31
CA CYS A 74 1.02 2.04 2.12
C CYS A 74 -0.12 2.69 1.31
N GLU A 75 0.18 3.72 0.52
CA GLU A 75 -0.80 4.33 -0.39
C GLU A 75 -1.33 3.33 -1.42
N ALA A 76 -0.45 2.54 -2.04
CA ALA A 76 -0.86 1.53 -3.01
C ALA A 76 -1.77 0.48 -2.36
N SER A 77 -1.44 0.08 -1.13
CA SER A 77 -2.23 -0.92 -0.37
C SER A 77 -3.61 -0.38 0.01
N ILE A 78 -3.70 0.89 0.40
CA ILE A 78 -4.99 1.56 0.66
C ILE A 78 -5.83 1.60 -0.62
N ALA A 79 -5.23 2.02 -1.74
CA ALA A 79 -5.93 2.11 -3.02
C ALA A 79 -6.47 0.75 -3.48
N ALA A 80 -5.66 -0.30 -3.37
CA ALA A 80 -6.08 -1.67 -3.68
C ALA A 80 -7.22 -2.15 -2.77
N ARG A 81 -7.13 -1.92 -1.46
CA ARG A 81 -8.18 -2.32 -0.52
C ARG A 81 -9.51 -1.61 -0.80
N LEU A 82 -9.46 -0.32 -1.14
CA LEU A 82 -10.64 0.42 -1.53
C LEU A 82 -11.25 -0.14 -2.82
N LEU A 83 -10.44 -0.53 -3.80
CA LEU A 83 -10.93 -1.18 -5.02
C LEU A 83 -11.70 -2.48 -4.71
N GLU A 84 -11.13 -3.36 -3.87
CA GLU A 84 -11.78 -4.62 -3.45
C GLU A 84 -13.14 -4.37 -2.79
N GLN A 85 -13.23 -3.34 -1.95
CA GLN A 85 -14.47 -3.02 -1.23
C GLN A 85 -15.58 -2.50 -2.16
N HIS A 86 -15.22 -1.89 -3.30
CA HIS A 86 -16.19 -1.41 -4.29
C HIS A 86 -16.64 -2.50 -5.26
N GLU A 87 -15.84 -3.53 -5.53
CA GLU A 87 -16.24 -4.66 -6.38
C GLU A 87 -17.21 -5.64 -5.69
N VAL A 88 -17.29 -5.58 -4.35
CA VAL A 88 -18.11 -6.48 -3.53
C VAL A 88 -19.41 -5.82 -3.02
N ALA A 89 -19.64 -4.54 -3.35
CA ALA A 89 -20.83 -3.75 -2.98
C ALA A 89 -21.86 -3.70 -4.11
#